data_AF-A0A936A0D4-F1
#
_entry.id   AF-A0A936A0D4-F1
#
_cell.length_a   1.000
_cell.length_b   1.000
_cell.length_c   1.000
_cell.angle_alpha   90.00
_cell.angle_beta   90.00
_cell.angle_gamma   90.00
#
_symmetry.space_group_name_H-M   'P 1'
#
loop_
_entity.id
_entity.type
_entity.pdbx_description
1 polymer ?
#
loop_
_entity_poly.entity_id
_entity_poly.type
_entity_poly.pdbx_seq_one_letter_code
_entity_poly.pdbx_strand_id
1 'polypeptide(L)'
;MGKRNRLPVAWKTGTSWGFRDAWTAGLFGRYVLVVWLGTPDHRAHANLIGVQAAAPLFFRMVDALTGDIDAVSAPVDSTPLNVRRVAVCQASGDLPNAECPRTVATWFIPGRTTIAPSTLHRRVTLDITTGSPVCAPEGTPGTRSEVFVFWPSELRESRRKAGIRERAAPDLSMCQLGAQQSGRPPVIQSPRRSGTYLLSGAGDSIGLSASSDAAQSRLYWYADGALVGVSAPEQSIDWVPARAGQFTISVSDGSGHSEARSVQVGYTGGR
;
A
#
# COMPACT_ATOMS: atom_id res chain seq x y z
N MET A 1 36.25 0.88 31.62
CA MET A 1 34.96 0.37 31.11
C MET A 1 34.84 0.80 29.65
N GLY A 2 35.34 -0.03 28.73
CA GLY A 2 35.44 0.32 27.31
C GLY A 2 34.07 0.38 26.64
N LYS A 3 33.84 1.39 25.79
CA LYS A 3 32.65 1.45 24.93
C LYS A 3 32.63 0.17 24.07
N ARG A 4 31.68 -0.73 24.30
CA ARG A 4 31.39 -1.84 23.37
C ARG A 4 31.07 -1.22 22.02
N ASN A 5 31.95 -1.40 21.03
CA ASN A 5 31.70 -0.97 19.67
C ASN A 5 30.56 -1.83 19.11
N ARG A 6 29.32 -1.34 19.17
CA ARG A 6 28.16 -2.07 18.64
C ARG A 6 28.24 -2.05 17.12
N LEU A 7 28.39 -3.22 16.53
CA LEU A 7 28.34 -3.38 15.08
C LEU A 7 26.97 -2.95 14.53
N PRO A 8 26.92 -2.16 13.45
CA PRO A 8 25.65 -1.85 12.78
C PRO A 8 24.99 -3.13 12.27
N VAL A 9 23.68 -3.25 12.50
CA VAL A 9 22.87 -4.38 12.07
C VAL A 9 21.70 -3.89 11.23
N ALA A 10 21.60 -4.36 9.98
CA ALA A 10 20.43 -4.18 9.14
C ALA A 10 19.59 -5.45 9.18
N TRP A 11 18.30 -5.37 9.51
CA TRP A 11 17.48 -6.56 9.75
C TRP A 11 16.01 -6.34 9.41
N LYS A 12 15.30 -7.45 9.21
CA LYS A 12 13.86 -7.47 8.97
C LYS A 12 13.23 -8.71 9.59
N THR A 13 12.04 -8.53 10.14
CA THR A 13 11.20 -9.63 10.66
C THR A 13 10.17 -10.10 9.65
N GLY A 14 9.73 -11.35 9.80
CA GLY A 14 8.58 -11.91 9.11
C GLY A 14 7.70 -12.72 10.07
N THR A 15 6.40 -12.71 9.85
CA THR A 15 5.43 -13.57 10.53
C THR A 15 4.53 -14.18 9.46
N SER A 16 4.37 -15.49 9.45
CA SER A 16 3.48 -16.14 8.48
C SER A 16 2.00 -15.95 8.86
N TRP A 17 1.12 -16.11 7.87
CA TRP A 17 -0.32 -16.07 8.09
C TRP A 17 -0.75 -17.21 9.03
N GLY A 18 -1.58 -16.89 10.03
CA GLY A 18 -2.00 -17.86 11.04
C GLY A 18 -0.92 -18.19 12.10
N PHE A 19 0.14 -17.37 12.22
CA PHE A 19 1.17 -17.50 13.27
C PHE A 19 1.86 -18.87 13.29
N ARG A 20 2.30 -19.37 12.13
CA ARG A 20 2.97 -20.67 12.01
C ARG A 20 4.50 -20.56 12.00
N ASP A 21 5.01 -19.39 11.66
CA ASP A 21 6.43 -19.09 11.53
C ASP A 21 6.74 -17.69 12.03
N ALA A 22 7.84 -17.58 12.77
CA ALA A 22 8.49 -16.33 13.11
C ALA A 22 9.89 -16.29 12.51
N TRP A 23 10.17 -15.25 11.71
CA TRP A 23 11.45 -15.06 11.03
C TRP A 23 12.13 -13.77 11.48
N THR A 24 13.46 -13.79 11.53
CA THR A 24 14.29 -12.59 11.50
C THR A 24 15.52 -12.86 10.65
N ALA A 25 15.74 -12.02 9.64
CA ALA A 25 16.94 -12.07 8.80
C ALA A 25 17.67 -10.74 8.92
N GLY A 26 19.01 -10.75 8.88
CA GLY A 26 19.79 -9.53 8.91
C GLY A 26 21.25 -9.71 8.54
N LEU A 27 21.89 -8.57 8.30
CA LEU A 27 23.30 -8.44 7.97
C LEU A 27 24.01 -7.67 9.08
N PHE A 28 25.19 -8.15 9.48
CA PHE A 28 26.09 -7.47 10.41
C PHE A 28 27.53 -7.83 10.09
N GLY A 29 28.41 -6.83 9.98
CA GLY A 29 29.76 -7.04 9.45
C GLY A 29 29.70 -7.78 8.10
N ARG A 30 30.40 -8.91 7.99
CA ARG A 30 30.42 -9.77 6.80
C ARG A 30 29.39 -10.91 6.81
N TYR A 31 28.54 -10.98 7.82
CA TYR A 31 27.64 -12.11 8.04
C TYR A 31 26.21 -11.80 7.63
N VAL A 32 25.53 -12.82 7.11
CA VAL A 32 24.08 -12.90 7.04
C VAL A 32 23.64 -13.92 8.08
N LEU A 33 22.73 -13.54 8.96
CA LEU A 33 22.09 -14.45 9.91
C LEU A 33 20.59 -14.48 9.65
N VAL A 34 20.03 -15.67 9.68
CA VAL A 34 18.58 -15.89 9.58
C VAL A 34 18.17 -16.81 10.71
N VAL A 35 17.20 -16.35 11.50
CA VAL A 35 16.57 -17.11 12.57
C VAL A 35 15.13 -17.40 12.17
N TRP A 36 14.77 -18.66 12.21
CA TRP A 36 13.41 -19.14 12.06
C TRP A 36 12.98 -19.88 13.33
N LEU A 37 11.74 -19.65 13.74
CA LEU A 37 11.06 -20.41 14.77
C LEU A 37 9.71 -20.87 14.24
N GLY A 38 9.43 -22.16 14.40
CA GLY A 38 8.18 -22.81 14.03
C GLY A 38 8.20 -24.25 14.53
N THR A 39 7.14 -25.00 14.23
CA THR A 39 7.08 -26.43 14.55
C THR A 39 7.25 -27.25 13.26
N PRO A 40 7.89 -28.43 13.30
CA PRO A 40 8.04 -29.29 12.13
C PRO A 40 6.71 -29.70 11.49
N ASP A 41 5.63 -29.76 12.28
CA ASP A 41 4.26 -30.05 11.83
C ASP A 41 3.47 -28.81 11.40
N HIS A 42 4.13 -27.64 11.31
CA HIS A 42 3.58 -26.37 10.83
C HIS A 42 2.33 -25.91 11.62
N ARG A 43 2.22 -26.24 12.91
CA ARG A 43 1.11 -25.82 13.77
C ARG A 43 1.18 -24.34 14.09
N ALA A 44 0.00 -23.73 14.21
CA ALA A 44 -0.14 -22.34 14.62
C ALA A 44 0.16 -22.18 16.11
N HIS A 45 0.89 -21.12 16.47
CA HIS A 45 1.12 -20.71 17.85
C HIS A 45 1.09 -19.18 17.94
N ALA A 46 0.24 -18.64 18.81
CA ALA A 46 0.05 -17.19 18.97
C ALA A 46 1.34 -16.42 19.31
N ASN A 47 2.34 -17.10 19.87
CA ASN A 47 3.63 -16.51 20.23
C ASN A 47 4.63 -16.45 19.06
N LEU A 48 4.32 -17.03 17.90
CA LEU A 48 5.18 -16.99 16.71
C LEU A 48 5.00 -15.66 15.97
N ILE A 49 5.38 -14.58 16.63
CA ILE A 49 5.43 -13.23 16.07
C ILE A 49 6.90 -12.87 15.87
N GLY A 50 7.31 -12.58 14.63
CA GLY A 50 8.71 -12.37 14.25
C GLY A 50 9.48 -11.42 15.18
N VAL A 51 8.89 -10.28 15.55
CA VAL A 51 9.53 -9.29 16.43
C VAL A 51 9.59 -9.71 17.90
N GLN A 52 8.71 -10.59 18.37
CA GLN A 52 8.65 -11.02 19.76
C GLN A 52 9.42 -12.33 20.00
N ALA A 53 9.49 -13.22 19.00
CA ALA A 53 10.10 -14.54 19.13
C ALA A 53 11.47 -14.64 18.45
N ALA A 54 11.52 -14.46 17.13
CA ALA A 54 12.74 -14.68 16.35
C ALA A 54 13.76 -13.54 16.55
N ALA A 55 13.31 -12.28 16.61
CA ALA A 55 14.21 -11.13 16.71
C ALA A 55 15.07 -11.11 17.98
N PRO A 56 14.53 -11.40 19.19
CA PRO A 56 15.36 -11.47 20.40
C PRO A 56 16.44 -12.56 20.32
N LEU A 57 16.13 -13.73 19.75
CA LEU A 57 17.12 -14.79 19.56
C LEU A 57 18.20 -14.37 18.55
N PHE A 58 17.79 -13.77 17.43
CA PHE A 58 18.69 -13.19 16.45
C PHE A 58 19.67 -12.21 17.10
N PHE A 59 19.21 -11.26 17.89
CA PHE A 59 20.10 -10.28 18.53
C PHE A 59 21.02 -10.91 19.59
N ARG A 60 20.57 -11.92 20.34
CA ARG A 60 21.47 -12.67 21.25
C ARG A 60 22.58 -13.39 20.50
N MET A 61 22.27 -13.97 19.33
CA MET A 61 23.27 -14.62 18.48
C MET A 61 24.24 -13.60 17.87
N VAL A 62 23.75 -12.44 17.41
CA VAL A 62 24.61 -11.34 16.96
C VAL A 62 25.54 -10.91 18.10
N ASP A 63 25.02 -10.63 19.29
CA ASP A 63 25.83 -10.21 20.44
C ASP A 63 26.90 -11.27 20.80
N ALA A 64 26.55 -12.55 20.76
CA ALA A 64 27.50 -13.63 21.01
C ALA A 64 28.60 -13.70 19.93
N LEU A 65 28.23 -13.61 18.65
CA LEU A 65 29.19 -13.66 17.54
C LEU A 65 30.09 -12.42 17.51
N THR A 66 29.56 -11.24 17.83
CA THR A 66 30.34 -10.00 17.84
C THR A 66 31.32 -9.87 19.01
N GLY A 67 31.17 -10.70 20.06
CA GLY A 67 32.11 -10.75 21.18
C GLY A 67 33.46 -11.38 20.85
N ASP A 68 33.49 -12.28 19.85
CA ASP A 68 34.64 -13.13 19.52
C ASP A 68 35.31 -12.78 18.18
N ILE A 69 34.74 -11.84 17.43
CA ILE A 69 35.18 -11.52 16.07
C ILE A 69 35.75 -10.11 16.08
N ASP A 70 37.06 -9.99 15.81
CA ASP A 70 37.64 -8.71 15.39
C ASP A 70 36.74 -8.17 14.29
N ALA A 71 36.05 -7.07 14.59
CA ALA A 71 35.02 -6.47 13.77
C ALA A 71 35.63 -6.09 12.41
N VAL A 72 35.77 -7.05 11.52
CA VAL A 72 36.18 -6.78 10.16
C VAL A 72 34.99 -6.08 9.58
N SER A 73 35.14 -4.75 9.48
CA SER A 73 34.35 -3.87 8.66
C SER A 73 33.83 -4.69 7.50
N ALA A 74 32.50 -4.79 7.39
CA ALA A 74 31.90 -5.26 6.16
C ALA A 74 32.69 -4.56 5.03
N PRO A 75 33.13 -5.26 3.97
CA PRO A 75 33.36 -4.53 2.74
C PRO A 75 31.99 -3.92 2.43
N VAL A 76 31.78 -2.68 2.88
CA VAL A 76 30.74 -1.84 2.33
C VAL A 76 31.15 -1.82 0.89
N ASP A 77 30.41 -2.54 0.06
CA ASP A 77 30.63 -2.55 -1.36
C ASP A 77 30.62 -1.08 -1.79
N SER A 78 31.82 -0.55 -2.00
CA SER A 78 32.04 0.86 -2.30
C SER A 78 31.80 1.12 -3.77
N THR A 79 31.35 0.09 -4.52
CA THR A 79 30.80 0.28 -5.84
C THR A 79 29.73 1.34 -5.73
N PRO A 80 29.88 2.49 -6.42
CA PRO A 80 28.94 3.58 -6.31
C PRO A 80 27.58 3.07 -6.78
N LEU A 81 26.68 2.85 -5.82
CA LEU A 81 25.32 2.46 -6.14
C LEU A 81 24.71 3.58 -7.00
N ASN A 82 23.95 3.20 -8.03
CA ASN A 82 23.18 4.16 -8.82
C ASN A 82 21.97 4.62 -8.02
N VAL A 83 22.21 5.40 -6.96
CA VAL A 83 21.20 6.00 -6.10
C VAL A 83 21.40 7.51 -6.13
N ARG A 84 20.29 8.24 -6.14
CA ARG A 84 20.26 9.70 -6.12
C ARG A 84 19.30 10.16 -5.04
N ARG A 85 19.55 11.36 -4.49
CA ARG A 85 18.57 12.01 -3.62
C ARG A 85 17.66 12.89 -4.46
N VAL A 86 16.36 12.75 -4.25
CA VAL A 86 15.33 13.56 -4.90
C VAL A 86 14.41 14.15 -3.83
N ALA A 87 13.92 15.36 -4.07
CA ALA A 87 12.88 15.95 -3.24
C ALA A 87 11.54 15.28 -3.58
N VAL A 88 10.83 14.81 -2.56
CA VAL A 88 9.48 14.24 -2.67
C VAL A 88 8.52 14.98 -1.76
N CYS A 89 7.24 14.97 -2.11
CA CYS A 89 6.20 15.46 -1.23
C CYS A 89 6.12 14.55 0.00
N GLN A 90 6.25 15.12 1.20
CA GLN A 90 6.36 14.33 2.44
C GLN A 90 5.17 13.40 2.66
N ALA A 91 3.97 13.84 2.27
CA ALA A 91 2.74 13.13 2.51
C ALA A 91 2.50 11.95 1.55
N SER A 92 2.88 12.09 0.27
CA SER A 92 2.64 11.07 -0.76
C SER A 92 3.87 10.23 -1.10
N GLY A 93 5.09 10.73 -0.88
CA GLY A 93 6.34 10.11 -1.33
C GLY A 93 6.62 10.29 -2.84
N ASP A 94 5.73 10.98 -3.56
CA ASP A 94 5.84 11.27 -4.99
C ASP A 94 6.61 12.58 -5.26
N LEU A 95 6.94 12.88 -6.51
CA LEU A 95 7.52 14.17 -6.87
C LEU A 95 6.55 15.31 -6.45
N PRO A 96 7.04 16.40 -5.84
CA PRO A 96 6.16 17.47 -5.39
C PRO A 96 5.51 18.17 -6.57
N ASN A 97 4.21 18.45 -6.43
CA ASN A 97 3.51 19.42 -7.25
C ASN A 97 3.52 20.80 -6.55
N ALA A 98 2.93 21.82 -7.19
CA ALA A 98 2.83 23.16 -6.63
C ALA A 98 2.05 23.21 -5.30
N GLU A 99 1.19 22.22 -5.04
CA GLU A 99 0.32 22.17 -3.86
C GLU A 99 0.91 21.41 -2.68
N CYS A 100 2.10 20.83 -2.84
CA CYS A 100 2.71 20.07 -1.76
C CYS A 100 3.23 21.03 -0.67
N PRO A 101 2.72 20.94 0.58
CA PRO A 101 3.07 21.90 1.63
C PRO A 101 4.49 21.71 2.18
N ARG A 102 5.04 20.50 2.06
CA ARG A 102 6.37 20.17 2.59
C ARG A 102 7.04 19.07 1.79
N THR A 103 8.30 19.31 1.45
CA THR A 103 9.15 18.33 0.76
C THR A 103 10.20 17.74 1.69
N VAL A 104 10.59 16.50 1.42
CA VAL A 104 11.69 15.80 2.10
C VAL A 104 12.59 15.14 1.06
N ALA A 105 13.89 15.06 1.33
CA ALA A 105 14.83 14.43 0.41
C ALA A 105 14.95 12.93 0.70
N THR A 106 14.56 12.10 -0.27
CA THR A 106 14.60 10.62 -0.20
C THR A 106 15.61 10.05 -1.19
N TRP A 107 16.01 8.79 -0.98
CA TRP A 107 16.83 8.03 -1.92
C TRP A 107 15.97 7.40 -3.03
N PHE A 108 16.50 7.37 -4.24
CA PHE A 108 15.83 6.91 -5.45
C PHE A 108 16.83 6.19 -6.36
N ILE A 109 16.41 5.13 -7.06
CA ILE A 109 17.25 4.38 -8.00
C ILE A 109 16.83 4.76 -9.44
N PRO A 110 17.66 5.55 -10.17
CA PRO A 110 17.34 5.94 -11.54
C PRO A 110 17.09 4.76 -12.47
N GLY A 111 16.00 4.84 -13.24
CA GLY A 111 15.57 3.81 -14.19
C GLY A 111 14.93 2.57 -13.56
N ARG A 112 14.81 2.49 -12.22
CA ARG A 112 14.18 1.35 -11.52
C ARG A 112 12.97 1.78 -10.69
N THR A 113 13.11 2.82 -9.90
CA THR A 113 12.00 3.33 -9.07
C THR A 113 11.03 4.10 -9.96
N THR A 114 9.78 3.67 -10.04
CA THR A 114 8.71 4.46 -10.66
C THR A 114 8.35 5.61 -9.74
N ILE A 115 8.38 6.83 -10.26
CA ILE A 115 7.94 8.02 -9.52
C ILE A 115 7.13 8.91 -10.47
N ALA A 116 6.05 9.48 -9.96
CA ALA A 116 5.19 10.40 -10.69
C ALA A 116 5.05 11.71 -9.90
N PRO A 117 4.55 12.79 -10.53
CA PRO A 117 4.05 13.94 -9.80
C PRO A 117 2.94 13.53 -8.81
N SER A 118 3.01 14.08 -7.60
CA SER A 118 2.03 13.88 -6.56
C SER A 118 0.67 14.43 -7.00
N THR A 119 -0.36 13.58 -6.93
CA THR A 119 -1.76 13.99 -7.10
C THR A 119 -2.49 14.14 -5.77
N LEU A 120 -1.79 14.05 -4.63
CA LEU A 120 -2.43 14.02 -3.32
C LEU A 120 -3.02 15.38 -2.90
N HIS A 121 -2.28 16.46 -3.07
CA HIS A 121 -2.74 17.82 -2.77
C HIS A 121 -3.23 18.46 -4.06
N ARG A 122 -4.49 18.89 -4.10
CA ARG A 122 -5.08 19.54 -5.29
C ARG A 122 -5.80 20.81 -4.91
N ARG A 123 -5.60 21.84 -5.72
CA ARG A 123 -6.41 23.05 -5.67
C ARG A 123 -7.76 22.77 -6.31
N VAL A 124 -8.81 23.17 -5.62
CA VAL A 124 -10.21 23.08 -6.07
C VAL A 124 -10.81 24.48 -6.03
N THR A 125 -11.49 24.86 -7.11
CA THR A 125 -12.27 26.09 -7.19
C THR A 125 -13.65 25.84 -6.58
N LEU A 126 -14.08 26.71 -5.68
CA LEU A 126 -15.36 26.64 -4.97
C LEU A 126 -16.16 27.91 -5.25
N ASP A 127 -17.48 27.78 -5.39
CA ASP A 127 -18.39 28.91 -5.39
C ASP A 127 -18.40 29.59 -4.00
N ILE A 128 -18.27 30.92 -3.95
CA ILE A 128 -18.13 31.62 -2.66
C ILE A 128 -19.41 31.59 -1.83
N THR A 129 -20.57 31.44 -2.47
CA THR A 129 -21.89 31.52 -1.84
C THR A 129 -22.31 30.16 -1.28
N THR A 130 -22.18 29.12 -2.08
CA THR A 130 -22.61 27.75 -1.76
C THR A 130 -21.50 26.92 -1.12
N GLY A 131 -20.23 27.27 -1.36
CA GLY A 131 -19.08 26.47 -0.92
C GLY A 131 -18.88 25.17 -1.71
N SER A 132 -19.68 24.93 -2.75
CA SER A 132 -19.61 23.74 -3.59
C SER A 132 -18.48 23.85 -4.62
N PRO A 133 -17.86 22.72 -5.02
CA PRO A 133 -16.88 22.72 -6.09
C PRO A 133 -17.50 23.19 -7.41
N VAL A 134 -16.78 24.07 -8.10
CA VAL A 134 -17.10 24.52 -9.45
C VAL A 134 -15.95 24.16 -10.37
N CYS A 135 -16.28 23.62 -11.54
CA CYS A 135 -15.32 23.16 -12.53
C CYS A 135 -14.82 24.32 -13.41
N ALA A 136 -14.54 25.46 -12.76
CA ALA A 136 -14.14 26.70 -13.41
C ALA A 136 -12.64 26.98 -13.18
N PRO A 137 -11.97 27.67 -14.12
CA PRO A 137 -10.60 28.11 -13.93
C PRO A 137 -10.44 28.95 -12.66
N GLU A 138 -9.25 28.90 -12.07
CA GLU A 138 -8.89 29.76 -10.95
C GLU A 138 -9.03 31.24 -11.32
N GLY A 139 -9.55 32.05 -10.38
CA GLY A 139 -9.78 33.48 -10.60
C GLY A 139 -11.12 33.83 -11.26
N THR A 140 -11.98 32.84 -11.52
CA THR A 140 -13.36 33.10 -11.99
C THR A 140 -14.11 33.97 -10.96
N PRO A 141 -14.74 35.10 -11.36
CA PRO A 141 -15.51 35.95 -10.44
C PRO A 141 -16.60 35.16 -9.70
N GLY A 142 -16.77 35.43 -8.41
CA GLY A 142 -17.71 34.68 -7.56
C GLY A 142 -17.17 33.33 -7.07
N THR A 143 -15.89 33.03 -7.29
CA THR A 143 -15.26 31.79 -6.82
C THR A 143 -14.04 32.06 -5.95
N ARG A 144 -13.64 31.05 -5.17
CA ARG A 144 -12.38 31.02 -4.42
C ARG A 144 -11.69 29.68 -4.59
N SER A 145 -10.37 29.63 -4.45
CA SER A 145 -9.63 28.39 -4.60
C SER A 145 -9.03 27.94 -3.27
N GLU A 146 -9.14 26.65 -2.98
CA GLU A 146 -8.67 26.05 -1.74
C GLU A 146 -7.96 24.72 -2.04
N VAL A 147 -6.94 24.37 -1.24
CA VAL A 147 -6.21 23.11 -1.39
C VAL A 147 -6.84 22.03 -0.53
N PHE A 148 -7.16 20.90 -1.13
CA PHE A 148 -7.68 19.70 -0.48
C PHE A 148 -6.70 18.53 -0.61
N VAL A 149 -6.84 17.56 0.30
CA VAL A 149 -6.01 16.35 0.35
C VAL A 149 -6.86 15.15 -0.05
N PHE A 150 -6.46 14.46 -1.12
CA PHE A 150 -7.18 13.36 -1.72
C PHE A 150 -6.58 12.01 -1.34
N TRP A 151 -6.67 11.65 -0.06
CA TRP A 151 -6.14 10.36 0.41
C TRP A 151 -6.86 9.17 -0.22
N PRO A 152 -6.12 8.11 -0.61
CA PRO A 152 -6.70 6.82 -0.92
C PRO A 152 -7.61 6.30 0.20
N SER A 153 -8.70 5.61 -0.14
CA SER A 153 -9.74 5.18 0.81
C SER A 153 -9.19 4.40 2.02
N GLU A 154 -8.19 3.53 1.85
CA GLU A 154 -7.56 2.79 2.95
C GLU A 154 -6.76 3.69 3.90
N LEU A 155 -6.10 4.73 3.37
CA LEU A 155 -5.38 5.69 4.20
C LEU A 155 -6.35 6.62 4.90
N ARG A 156 -7.44 7.02 4.24
CA ARG A 156 -8.55 7.78 4.84
C ARG A 156 -9.17 7.01 6.01
N GLU A 157 -9.46 5.73 5.81
CA GLU A 157 -10.03 4.87 6.86
C GLU A 157 -9.05 4.67 8.03
N SER A 158 -7.77 4.42 7.74
CA SER A 158 -6.72 4.31 8.76
C SER A 158 -6.58 5.60 9.58
N ARG A 159 -6.56 6.76 8.92
CA ARG A 159 -6.51 8.09 9.57
C ARG A 159 -7.74 8.35 10.44
N ARG A 160 -8.94 8.02 9.95
CA ARG A 160 -10.19 8.12 10.72
C ARG A 160 -10.15 7.28 11.98
N LYS A 161 -9.68 6.02 11.88
CA LYS A 161 -9.50 5.12 13.04
C LYS A 161 -8.46 5.65 14.04
N ALA A 162 -7.44 6.35 13.56
CA ALA A 162 -6.45 7.03 14.40
C ALA A 162 -6.97 8.34 15.02
N GLY A 163 -8.24 8.73 14.78
CA GLY A 163 -8.82 9.97 15.29
C GLY A 163 -8.32 11.24 14.60
N ILE A 164 -7.59 11.11 13.49
CA ILE A 164 -7.10 12.24 12.70
C ILE A 164 -8.29 12.82 11.94
N ARG A 165 -8.71 14.02 12.32
CA ARG A 165 -9.78 14.76 11.63
C ARG A 165 -9.17 15.58 10.50
N GLU A 166 -9.46 15.19 9.28
CA GLU A 166 -9.09 15.95 8.09
C GLU A 166 -10.35 16.48 7.41
N ARG A 167 -10.19 17.60 6.71
CA ARG A 167 -11.26 18.14 5.88
C ARG A 167 -11.53 17.16 4.73
N ALA A 168 -12.79 16.78 4.56
CA ALA A 168 -13.21 15.93 3.46
C ALA A 168 -12.90 16.61 2.12
N ALA A 169 -12.30 15.85 1.20
CA ALA A 169 -12.18 16.28 -0.18
C ALA A 169 -13.58 16.39 -0.81
N PRO A 170 -13.86 17.44 -1.59
CA PRO A 170 -15.14 17.59 -2.27
C PRO A 170 -15.31 16.51 -3.34
N ASP A 171 -16.55 16.12 -3.61
CA ASP A 171 -16.91 15.30 -4.75
C ASP A 171 -16.70 16.12 -6.04
N LEU A 172 -15.85 15.62 -6.93
CA LEU A 172 -15.54 16.26 -8.21
C LEU A 172 -16.05 15.45 -9.41
N SER A 173 -16.94 14.49 -9.19
CA SER A 173 -17.51 13.64 -10.25
C SER A 173 -18.21 14.42 -11.36
N MET A 174 -18.77 15.60 -11.04
CA MET A 174 -19.40 16.51 -12.01
C MET A 174 -18.39 17.32 -12.85
N CYS A 175 -17.09 17.22 -12.55
CA CYS A 175 -16.06 17.96 -13.26
C CYS A 175 -15.37 17.12 -14.34
N GLN A 176 -15.23 17.71 -15.53
CA GLN A 176 -14.29 17.22 -16.54
C GLN A 176 -12.88 17.69 -16.16
N LEU A 177 -12.21 16.88 -15.35
CA LEU A 177 -10.89 17.18 -14.82
C LEU A 177 -9.80 16.76 -15.81
N GLY A 178 -8.75 17.56 -15.94
CA GLY A 178 -7.51 17.13 -16.60
C GLY A 178 -6.80 16.03 -15.79
N ALA A 179 -5.87 15.29 -16.41
CA ALA A 179 -5.21 14.11 -15.81
C ALA A 179 -4.51 14.35 -14.45
N GLN A 180 -4.07 15.58 -14.15
CA GLN A 180 -3.47 15.93 -12.86
C GLN A 180 -4.51 16.17 -11.75
N GLN A 181 -5.76 16.49 -12.12
CA GLN A 181 -6.87 16.72 -11.21
C GLN A 181 -7.78 15.49 -11.07
N SER A 182 -7.84 14.63 -12.09
CA SER A 182 -8.67 13.42 -12.11
C SER A 182 -8.26 12.40 -11.04
N GLY A 183 -7.02 12.47 -10.54
CA GLY A 183 -6.53 11.66 -9.42
C GLY A 183 -5.95 10.32 -9.85
N ARG A 184 -5.95 9.35 -8.94
CA ARG A 184 -5.45 8.00 -9.24
C ARG A 184 -6.59 7.07 -9.63
N PRO A 185 -6.37 6.14 -10.58
CA PRO A 185 -7.34 5.08 -10.84
C PRO A 185 -7.55 4.23 -9.58
N PRO A 186 -8.72 3.59 -9.44
CA PRO A 186 -8.94 2.66 -8.34
C PRO A 186 -7.91 1.53 -8.38
N VAL A 187 -7.50 1.05 -7.21
CA VAL A 187 -6.53 -0.05 -7.07
C VAL A 187 -7.15 -1.20 -6.30
N ILE A 188 -7.46 -2.30 -6.98
CA ILE A 188 -7.98 -3.54 -6.41
C ILE A 188 -6.99 -4.07 -5.36
N GLN A 189 -7.47 -4.19 -4.12
CA GLN A 189 -6.75 -4.75 -2.98
C GLN A 189 -7.02 -6.24 -2.85
N SER A 190 -8.26 -6.65 -3.11
CA SER A 190 -8.68 -8.04 -3.22
C SER A 190 -9.58 -8.20 -4.45
N PRO A 191 -9.35 -9.21 -5.29
CA PRO A 191 -8.35 -10.29 -5.17
C PRO A 191 -6.92 -9.84 -5.53
N ARG A 192 -5.89 -10.43 -4.90
CA ARG A 192 -4.46 -10.19 -5.20
C ARG A 192 -4.03 -10.70 -6.60
N ARG A 193 -3.05 -10.03 -7.23
CA ARG A 193 -2.58 -10.20 -8.64
C ARG A 193 -2.00 -11.57 -9.06
N SER A 194 -2.05 -12.58 -8.21
CA SER A 194 -1.46 -13.90 -8.49
C SER A 194 -1.97 -14.99 -7.54
N GLY A 195 -3.16 -14.80 -6.96
CA GLY A 195 -3.79 -15.78 -6.08
C GLY A 195 -4.66 -16.77 -6.86
N THR A 196 -4.50 -18.06 -6.58
CA THR A 196 -5.56 -19.04 -6.82
C THR A 196 -6.48 -19.04 -5.62
N TYR A 197 -7.76 -18.73 -5.83
CA TYR A 197 -8.78 -18.77 -4.80
C TYR A 197 -9.44 -20.13 -4.83
N LEU A 198 -9.22 -20.91 -3.78
CA LEU A 198 -9.82 -22.23 -3.60
C LEU A 198 -11.05 -22.08 -2.72
N LEU A 199 -12.21 -22.38 -3.28
CA LEU A 199 -13.51 -22.32 -2.62
C LEU A 199 -13.94 -23.74 -2.21
N SER A 200 -14.65 -23.86 -1.10
CA SER A 200 -15.09 -25.14 -0.54
C SER A 200 -16.33 -25.70 -1.24
N GLY A 201 -17.19 -24.83 -1.78
CA GLY A 201 -18.40 -25.24 -2.49
C GLY A 201 -19.09 -24.12 -3.26
N ALA A 202 -20.14 -24.49 -4.00
CA ALA A 202 -21.00 -23.56 -4.73
C ALA A 202 -21.80 -22.70 -3.74
N GLY A 203 -21.41 -21.43 -3.57
CA GLY A 203 -21.98 -20.51 -2.58
C GLY A 203 -20.92 -19.73 -1.80
N ASP A 204 -19.67 -20.20 -1.79
CA ASP A 204 -18.56 -19.44 -1.24
C ASP A 204 -18.27 -18.19 -2.09
N SER A 205 -17.89 -17.11 -1.42
CA SER A 205 -17.61 -15.82 -2.05
C SER A 205 -16.14 -15.43 -1.98
N ILE A 206 -15.75 -14.57 -2.90
CA ILE A 206 -14.49 -13.84 -2.88
C ILE A 206 -14.82 -12.37 -2.59
N GLY A 207 -14.28 -11.85 -1.48
CA GLY A 207 -14.41 -10.44 -1.15
C GLY A 207 -13.65 -9.57 -2.13
N LEU A 208 -14.37 -8.68 -2.83
CA LEU A 208 -13.84 -7.67 -3.72
C LEU A 208 -13.67 -6.36 -2.97
N SER A 209 -12.49 -5.76 -3.03
CA SER A 209 -12.20 -4.46 -2.43
C SER A 209 -11.15 -3.71 -3.24
N ALA A 210 -11.28 -2.39 -3.32
CA ALA A 210 -10.36 -1.52 -4.02
C ALA A 210 -10.16 -0.22 -3.25
N SER A 211 -8.94 0.29 -3.34
CA SER A 211 -8.60 1.66 -3.01
C SER A 211 -9.17 2.60 -4.06
N SER A 212 -9.66 3.78 -3.68
CA SER A 212 -9.95 4.85 -4.64
C SER A 212 -9.53 6.20 -4.12
N ASP A 213 -9.49 7.17 -5.03
CA ASP A 213 -9.29 8.58 -4.73
C ASP A 213 -10.40 9.14 -3.83
N ALA A 214 -10.09 10.14 -3.00
CA ALA A 214 -11.03 10.68 -2.02
C ALA A 214 -12.26 11.35 -2.64
N ALA A 215 -12.15 11.79 -3.90
CA ALA A 215 -13.25 12.39 -4.66
C ALA A 215 -14.35 11.38 -5.02
N GLN A 216 -14.05 10.07 -4.95
CA GLN A 216 -14.95 9.02 -5.40
C GLN A 216 -15.85 8.53 -4.26
N SER A 217 -17.12 8.35 -4.58
CA SER A 217 -18.15 7.85 -3.64
C SER A 217 -18.65 6.45 -3.98
N ARG A 218 -18.44 5.99 -5.22
CA ARG A 218 -18.91 4.70 -5.72
C ARG A 218 -17.86 4.01 -6.58
N LEU A 219 -17.78 2.69 -6.44
CA LEU A 219 -17.00 1.79 -7.26
C LEU A 219 -17.92 0.75 -7.89
N TYR A 220 -17.77 0.54 -9.19
CA TYR A 220 -18.55 -0.41 -9.96
C TYR A 220 -17.69 -1.62 -10.27
N TRP A 221 -18.14 -2.81 -9.87
CA TRP A 221 -17.38 -4.05 -9.96
C TRP A 221 -17.91 -4.93 -11.06
N TYR A 222 -17.00 -5.53 -11.83
CA TYR A 222 -17.33 -6.42 -12.93
C TYR A 222 -16.52 -7.71 -12.87
N ALA A 223 -17.15 -8.82 -13.26
CA ALA A 223 -16.50 -10.10 -13.52
C ALA A 223 -16.76 -10.49 -14.98
N ASP A 224 -15.69 -10.65 -15.76
CA ASP A 224 -15.74 -10.89 -17.21
C ASP A 224 -16.64 -9.87 -17.96
N GLY A 225 -16.64 -8.62 -17.48
CA GLY A 225 -17.44 -7.52 -18.03
C GLY A 225 -18.88 -7.43 -17.54
N ALA A 226 -19.40 -8.43 -16.80
CA ALA A 226 -20.73 -8.37 -16.19
C ALA A 226 -20.68 -7.64 -14.85
N LEU A 227 -21.59 -6.69 -14.60
CA LEU A 227 -21.69 -5.98 -13.33
C LEU A 227 -22.07 -6.94 -12.20
N VAL A 228 -21.21 -7.08 -11.19
CA VAL A 228 -21.43 -7.96 -10.04
C VAL A 228 -21.83 -7.20 -8.77
N GLY A 229 -21.57 -5.89 -8.72
CA GLY A 229 -22.00 -5.07 -7.59
C GLY A 229 -21.47 -3.64 -7.64
N VAL A 230 -21.93 -2.84 -6.69
CA VAL A 230 -21.49 -1.47 -6.46
C VAL A 230 -21.14 -1.34 -4.98
N SER A 231 -20.01 -0.70 -4.68
CA SER A 231 -19.58 -0.48 -3.30
C SER A 231 -19.17 0.98 -3.07
N ALA A 232 -19.17 1.41 -1.81
CA ALA A 232 -18.36 2.54 -1.41
C ALA A 232 -16.87 2.13 -1.39
N PRO A 233 -15.92 3.08 -1.57
CA PRO A 233 -14.48 2.77 -1.57
C PRO A 233 -13.92 2.11 -0.31
N GLU A 234 -14.58 2.25 0.85
CA GLU A 234 -14.18 1.62 2.12
C GLU A 234 -14.89 0.28 2.38
N GLN A 235 -15.76 -0.17 1.48
CA GLN A 235 -16.57 -1.37 1.64
C GLN A 235 -16.12 -2.47 0.69
N SER A 236 -16.12 -3.69 1.21
CA SER A 236 -15.97 -4.90 0.40
C SER A 236 -17.34 -5.41 -0.05
N ILE A 237 -17.42 -6.00 -1.23
CA ILE A 237 -18.58 -6.78 -1.67
C ILE A 237 -18.20 -8.24 -1.87
N ASP A 238 -19.14 -9.13 -1.64
CA ASP A 238 -18.95 -10.56 -1.84
C ASP A 238 -19.36 -10.94 -3.26
N TRP A 239 -18.42 -11.50 -4.02
CA TRP A 239 -18.68 -12.05 -5.34
C TRP A 239 -18.65 -13.57 -5.31
N VAL A 240 -19.73 -14.21 -5.73
CA VAL A 240 -19.83 -15.67 -5.86
C VAL A 240 -19.50 -16.05 -7.31
N PRO A 241 -18.38 -16.75 -7.59
CA PRO A 241 -18.02 -17.13 -8.94
C PRO A 241 -18.97 -18.18 -9.52
N ALA A 242 -19.49 -17.94 -10.72
CA ALA A 242 -20.44 -18.86 -11.37
C ALA A 242 -19.82 -20.21 -11.76
N ARG A 243 -18.49 -20.29 -11.91
CA ARG A 243 -17.75 -21.49 -12.32
C ARG A 243 -16.32 -21.45 -11.79
N ALA A 244 -15.64 -22.59 -11.86
CA ALA A 244 -14.18 -22.60 -11.76
C ALA A 244 -13.55 -22.07 -13.06
N GLY A 245 -12.32 -21.59 -12.95
CA GLY A 245 -11.53 -21.11 -14.08
C GLY A 245 -10.96 -19.71 -13.86
N GLN A 246 -10.49 -19.14 -14.95
CA GLN A 246 -9.98 -17.77 -14.97
C GLN A 246 -11.12 -16.78 -15.15
N PHE A 247 -11.06 -15.69 -14.39
CA PHE A 247 -11.95 -14.53 -14.50
C PHE A 247 -11.13 -13.25 -14.60
N THR A 248 -11.64 -12.26 -15.31
CA THR A 248 -11.15 -10.88 -15.26
C THR A 248 -12.03 -10.08 -14.31
N ILE A 249 -11.47 -9.71 -13.17
CA ILE A 249 -12.12 -8.80 -12.22
C ILE A 249 -11.68 -7.39 -12.53
N SER A 250 -12.64 -6.51 -12.78
CA SER A 250 -12.39 -5.08 -12.98
C SER A 250 -13.24 -4.22 -12.07
N VAL A 251 -12.73 -3.02 -11.80
CA VAL A 251 -13.39 -1.99 -11.04
C VAL A 251 -13.29 -0.66 -11.79
N SER A 252 -14.36 0.12 -11.79
CA SER A 252 -14.35 1.50 -12.28
C SER A 252 -14.89 2.48 -11.25
N ASP A 253 -14.42 3.72 -11.32
CA ASP A 253 -14.90 4.83 -10.50
C ASP A 253 -15.87 5.74 -11.29
N GLY A 254 -16.47 6.72 -10.60
CA GLY A 254 -17.42 7.65 -11.22
C GLY A 254 -16.79 8.61 -12.22
N SER A 255 -15.46 8.72 -12.24
CA SER A 255 -14.69 9.51 -13.20
C SER A 255 -14.22 8.70 -14.41
N GLY A 256 -14.61 7.43 -14.51
CA GLY A 256 -14.29 6.55 -15.64
C GLY A 256 -12.89 5.92 -15.58
N HIS A 257 -12.14 6.12 -14.49
CA HIS A 257 -10.90 5.36 -14.30
C HIS A 257 -11.25 3.91 -14.00
N SER A 258 -10.38 3.00 -14.41
CA SER A 258 -10.56 1.58 -14.14
C SER A 258 -9.25 0.84 -13.90
N GLU A 259 -9.35 -0.26 -13.18
CA GLU A 259 -8.31 -1.28 -13.10
C GLU A 259 -8.96 -2.64 -13.37
N ALA A 260 -8.21 -3.54 -14.01
CA ALA A 260 -8.59 -4.93 -14.20
C ALA A 260 -7.44 -5.86 -13.79
N ARG A 261 -7.78 -7.07 -13.38
CA ARG A 261 -6.81 -8.16 -13.15
C ARG A 261 -7.44 -9.52 -13.36
N SER A 262 -6.61 -10.48 -13.78
CA SER A 262 -7.00 -11.87 -13.91
C SER A 262 -6.86 -12.62 -12.58
N VAL A 263 -7.80 -13.50 -12.30
CA VAL A 263 -7.88 -14.29 -11.07
C VAL A 263 -8.22 -15.73 -11.44
N GLN A 264 -7.58 -16.69 -10.79
CA GLN A 264 -7.89 -18.10 -10.94
C GLN A 264 -8.76 -18.57 -9.78
N VAL A 265 -9.89 -19.19 -10.08
CA VAL A 265 -10.82 -19.77 -9.10
C VAL A 265 -10.86 -21.29 -9.27
N GLY A 266 -10.77 -22.03 -8.17
CA GLY A 266 -10.95 -23.48 -8.13
C GLY A 266 -11.84 -23.90 -6.96
N TYR A 267 -12.37 -25.12 -7.01
CA TYR A 267 -13.15 -25.71 -5.92
C TYR A 267 -12.39 -26.90 -5.32
N THR A 268 -12.36 -27.01 -3.99
CA THR A 268 -11.72 -28.15 -3.29
C THR A 268 -12.64 -29.38 -3.22
N GLY A 269 -13.91 -29.24 -3.62
CA GLY A 269 -14.90 -30.32 -3.67
C GLY A 269 -15.03 -30.93 -5.07
N GLY A 270 -14.22 -31.95 -5.34
CA GLY A 270 -14.34 -32.81 -6.52
C GLY A 270 -13.68 -34.16 -6.28
N ARG A 271 -14.40 -35.04 -5.58
CA ARG A 271 -14.32 -36.50 -5.80
C ARG A 271 -15.60 -36.91 -6.51
#